data_AF-A0A660N228-F1
#
_entry.id   AF-A0A660N228-F1
#
_cell.length_a   1.000
_cell.length_b   1.000
_cell.length_c   1.000
_cell.angle_alpha   90.00
_cell.angle_beta   90.00
_cell.angle_gamma   90.00
#
_symmetry.space_group_name_H-M   'P 1'
#
loop_
_entity.id
_entity.type
_entity.pdbx_description
1 polymer ?
#
loop_
_entity_poly.entity_id
_entity_poly.type
_entity_poly.pdbx_seq_one_letter_code
_entity_poly.pdbx_strand_id
1 'polypeptide(L)'
;MNTQPSELAWLAIARREIGTREIAGKEHNSKIRNWLISLNAWWQDDEMPWCGTFVAHCAREAKRALPQHWYRAKDWLNTGTRLDKPAYGCVVVFDRAGGGHVGFVVGKDKQGNLMVLGGNQGNAVNIKPFATSRVAGYVWLDWADGRKSAPKPERFELPLLDSNGQVSRNER
;
A
#
# COMPACT_ATOMS: atom_id res chain seq x y z
N MET A 1 -13.33 -24.35 5.48
CA MET A 1 -12.62 -23.50 6.47
C MET A 1 -11.79 -22.50 5.67
N ASN A 2 -12.09 -21.20 5.75
CA ASN A 2 -11.26 -20.17 5.11
C ASN A 2 -10.00 -19.95 5.95
N THR A 3 -8.92 -20.65 5.63
CA THR A 3 -7.61 -20.40 6.26
C THR A 3 -7.07 -19.08 5.72
N GLN A 4 -7.19 -18.02 6.53
CA GLN A 4 -6.47 -16.78 6.27
C GLN A 4 -4.97 -17.09 6.15
N PRO A 5 -4.27 -16.63 5.09
CA PRO A 5 -2.84 -16.87 4.94
C PRO A 5 -2.08 -16.36 6.17
N SER A 6 -0.99 -17.02 6.57
CA SER A 6 -0.12 -16.49 7.62
C SER A 6 0.29 -15.06 7.27
N GLU A 7 0.17 -14.16 8.25
CA GLU A 7 0.28 -12.74 7.99
C GLU A 7 1.71 -12.34 7.61
N LEU A 8 1.84 -11.52 6.57
CA LEU A 8 3.12 -11.00 6.11
C LEU A 8 3.56 -9.87 7.02
N ALA A 9 4.85 -9.79 7.35
CA ALA A 9 5.37 -8.80 8.29
C ALA A 9 4.96 -7.36 7.92
N TRP A 10 5.07 -6.97 6.65
CA TRP A 10 4.68 -5.62 6.19
C TRP A 10 3.17 -5.37 6.28
N LEU A 11 2.33 -6.41 6.14
CA LEU A 11 0.89 -6.27 6.35
C LEU A 11 0.53 -6.15 7.84
N ALA A 12 1.21 -6.90 8.71
CA ALA A 12 1.03 -6.77 10.16
C ALA A 12 1.38 -5.34 10.62
N ILE A 13 2.45 -4.75 10.08
CA ILE A 13 2.81 -3.34 10.31
C ILE A 13 1.71 -2.42 9.75
N ALA A 14 1.33 -2.60 8.49
CA ALA A 14 0.29 -1.79 7.84
C ALA A 14 -1.04 -1.76 8.62
N ARG A 15 -1.46 -2.91 9.19
CA ARG A 15 -2.71 -3.01 9.98
C ARG A 15 -2.64 -2.24 11.30
N ARG A 16 -1.47 -2.18 11.94
CA ARG A 16 -1.28 -1.40 13.19
C ARG A 16 -1.46 0.09 12.96
N GLU A 17 -1.26 0.55 11.72
CA GLU A 17 -1.40 1.96 11.37
C GLU A 17 -2.81 2.36 10.93
N ILE A 18 -3.76 1.43 10.81
CA ILE A 18 -5.16 1.73 10.47
C ILE A 18 -5.73 2.77 11.45
N GLY A 19 -6.35 3.81 10.90
CA GLY A 19 -6.89 4.93 11.66
C GLY A 19 -5.92 6.11 11.82
N THR A 20 -4.64 5.97 11.45
CA THR A 20 -3.71 7.10 11.36
C THR A 20 -4.22 8.08 10.31
N ARG A 21 -4.36 9.35 10.69
CA ARG A 21 -4.87 10.45 9.86
C ARG A 21 -3.87 11.59 9.79
N GLU A 22 -3.79 12.29 8.68
CA GLU A 22 -3.08 13.58 8.68
C GLU A 22 -3.82 14.59 9.57
N ILE A 23 -3.10 15.59 10.05
CA ILE A 23 -3.69 16.73 10.75
C ILE A 23 -3.58 17.90 9.77
N ALA A 24 -4.71 18.50 9.40
CA ALA A 24 -4.70 19.63 8.48
C ALA A 24 -4.20 20.89 9.20
N GLY A 25 -3.25 21.62 8.60
CA GLY A 25 -2.77 22.92 9.08
C GLY A 25 -1.30 22.90 9.50
N LYS A 26 -0.92 23.80 10.42
CA LYS A 26 0.48 23.98 10.86
C LYS A 26 1.01 22.83 11.74
N GLU A 27 0.13 21.95 12.19
CA GLU A 27 0.47 20.79 12.99
C GLU A 27 0.44 19.55 12.11
N HIS A 28 1.53 18.79 12.12
CA HIS A 28 1.65 17.57 11.34
C HIS A 28 1.43 16.36 12.23
N ASN A 29 0.87 15.28 11.68
CA ASN A 29 0.77 14.04 12.46
C ASN A 29 2.17 13.52 12.78
N SER A 30 2.48 13.38 14.08
CA SER A 30 3.79 12.96 14.56
C SER A 30 4.21 11.58 14.02
N LYS A 31 3.27 10.67 13.76
CA LYS A 31 3.57 9.38 13.11
C LYS A 31 4.05 9.55 11.67
N ILE A 32 3.33 10.32 10.85
CA ILE A 32 3.69 10.53 9.44
C ILE A 32 5.05 11.23 9.36
N ARG A 33 5.28 12.24 10.22
CA ARG A 33 6.59 12.87 10.36
C ARG A 33 7.68 11.87 10.75
N ASN A 34 7.43 11.00 11.72
CA ASN A 34 8.41 9.97 12.13
C ASN A 34 8.70 8.97 11.01
N TRP A 35 7.72 8.64 10.17
CA TRP A 35 7.94 7.85 8.96
C TRP A 35 8.87 8.57 7.99
N LEU A 36 8.65 9.86 7.72
CA LEU A 36 9.52 10.68 6.87
C LEU A 36 10.94 10.76 7.41
N ILE A 37 11.11 11.02 8.71
CA ILE A 37 12.42 11.08 9.37
C ILE A 37 13.13 9.75 9.23
N SER A 38 12.45 8.65 9.60
CA SER A 38 13.07 7.34 9.46
C SER A 38 13.44 7.09 8.00
N LEU A 39 12.59 7.51 7.02
CA LEU A 39 12.78 7.39 5.56
C LEU A 39 13.90 8.26 5.00
N ASN A 40 14.58 9.04 5.85
CA ASN A 40 15.58 10.04 5.44
C ASN A 40 15.03 10.96 4.35
N ALA A 41 13.74 11.33 4.46
CA ALA A 41 13.11 12.25 3.54
C ALA A 41 13.73 13.65 3.69
N TRP A 42 13.88 14.38 2.58
CA TRP A 42 14.40 15.75 2.58
C TRP A 42 13.33 16.82 2.86
N TRP A 43 12.10 16.40 3.16
CA TRP A 43 10.96 17.26 3.49
C TRP A 43 10.21 16.71 4.70
N GLN A 44 9.40 17.56 5.33
CA GLN A 44 8.70 17.24 6.58
C GLN A 44 7.18 17.51 6.53
N ASP A 45 6.67 18.00 5.40
CA ASP A 45 5.28 18.37 5.21
C ASP A 45 4.41 17.15 4.83
N ASP A 46 3.21 17.05 5.41
CA ASP A 46 2.21 16.01 5.16
C ASP A 46 1.13 16.42 4.13
N GLU A 47 1.19 17.65 3.59
CA GLU A 47 0.32 18.09 2.48
C GLU A 47 0.62 17.39 1.13
N MET A 48 1.72 16.64 1.05
CA MET A 48 2.08 15.83 -0.11
C MET A 48 1.45 14.43 -0.01
N PRO A 49 0.91 13.86 -1.11
CA PRO A 49 0.32 12.53 -1.08
C PRO A 49 1.24 11.48 -0.45
N TRP A 50 0.85 10.96 0.72
CA TRP A 50 1.69 10.10 1.56
C TRP A 50 1.40 8.60 1.41
N CYS A 51 0.68 8.20 0.35
CA CYS A 51 0.44 6.79 0.04
C CYS A 51 1.75 6.02 -0.17
N GLY A 52 2.72 6.59 -0.89
CA GLY A 52 4.06 6.01 -1.07
C GLY A 52 4.86 5.96 0.23
N THR A 53 4.81 7.01 1.04
CA THR A 53 5.44 7.09 2.37
C THR A 53 4.95 5.98 3.29
N PHE A 54 3.64 5.74 3.33
CA PHE A 54 3.05 4.66 4.12
C PHE A 54 3.57 3.28 3.68
N VAL A 55 3.52 2.98 2.38
CA VAL A 55 4.00 1.69 1.85
C VAL A 55 5.51 1.54 2.12
N ALA A 56 6.29 2.61 1.99
CA ALA A 56 7.72 2.62 2.27
C ALA A 56 8.04 2.35 3.74
N HIS A 57 7.28 2.96 4.66
CA HIS A 57 7.40 2.70 6.08
C HIS A 57 7.18 1.21 6.39
N CYS A 58 6.06 0.64 5.94
CA CYS A 58 5.75 -0.77 6.17
C CYS A 58 6.79 -1.72 5.56
N ALA A 59 7.25 -1.42 4.34
CA ALA A 59 8.26 -2.21 3.64
C ALA A 59 9.60 -2.19 4.40
N ARG A 60 10.07 -1.01 4.84
CA ARG A 60 11.35 -0.94 5.54
C ARG A 60 11.33 -1.60 6.91
N GLU A 61 10.29 -1.35 7.72
CA GLU A 61 10.12 -2.02 9.01
C GLU A 61 10.14 -3.56 8.85
N ALA A 62 9.60 -4.05 7.72
CA ALA A 62 9.63 -5.47 7.34
C ALA A 62 10.90 -5.93 6.61
N LYS A 63 11.95 -5.08 6.54
CA LYS A 63 13.22 -5.34 5.83
C LYS A 63 13.05 -5.70 4.35
N ARG A 64 12.18 -4.96 3.66
CA ARG A 64 11.89 -5.10 2.22
C ARG A 64 12.52 -3.99 1.40
N ALA A 65 12.78 -4.31 0.13
CA ALA A 65 13.33 -3.38 -0.83
C ALA A 65 12.36 -2.21 -1.10
N LEU A 66 12.93 -1.02 -1.31
CA LEU A 66 12.22 0.19 -1.70
C LEU A 66 12.66 0.60 -3.11
N PRO A 67 11.80 1.20 -3.94
CA PRO A 67 12.25 1.87 -5.16
C PRO A 67 13.03 3.15 -4.82
N GLN A 68 13.75 3.70 -5.80
CA GLN A 68 14.56 4.91 -5.63
C GLN A 68 13.72 6.10 -5.12
N HIS A 69 12.55 6.31 -5.72
CA HIS A 69 11.60 7.35 -5.34
C HIS A 69 10.38 6.73 -4.64
N TRP A 70 10.62 6.07 -3.49
CA TRP A 70 9.60 5.39 -2.66
C TRP A 70 8.33 6.20 -2.36
N TYR A 71 8.42 7.53 -2.35
CA TYR A 71 7.29 8.44 -2.14
C TYR A 71 6.38 8.56 -3.36
N ARG A 72 6.83 8.18 -4.56
CA ARG A 72 6.04 8.24 -5.80
C ARG A 72 5.35 6.91 -6.05
N ALA A 73 4.01 6.91 -6.07
CA ALA A 73 3.21 5.69 -6.29
C ALA A 73 3.66 4.88 -7.52
N LYS A 74 3.91 5.53 -8.66
CA LYS A 74 4.31 4.84 -9.90
C LYS A 74 5.70 4.21 -9.85
N ASP A 75 6.61 4.73 -9.02
CA ASP A 75 7.98 4.19 -8.96
C ASP A 75 8.02 2.82 -8.27
N TRP A 76 6.96 2.45 -7.54
CA TRP A 76 6.79 1.09 -7.02
C TRP A 76 6.70 0.02 -8.12
N LEU A 77 6.39 0.39 -9.37
CA LEU A 77 6.45 -0.54 -10.50
C LEU A 77 7.87 -0.98 -10.86
N ASN A 78 8.88 -0.20 -10.44
CA ASN A 78 10.30 -0.41 -10.74
C ASN A 78 11.06 -1.14 -9.62
N THR A 79 10.35 -1.61 -8.58
CA THR A 79 10.94 -2.44 -7.50
C THR A 79 10.42 -3.87 -7.55
N GLY A 80 11.02 -4.73 -6.75
CA GLY A 80 10.51 -6.07 -6.46
C GLY A 80 10.40 -6.99 -7.68
N THR A 81 9.42 -7.89 -7.60
CA THR A 81 9.05 -8.84 -8.65
C THR A 81 7.66 -8.50 -9.20
N ARG A 82 7.55 -8.28 -10.52
CA ARG A 82 6.26 -8.01 -11.20
C ARG A 82 5.36 -9.24 -11.17
N LEU A 83 4.06 -9.04 -10.97
CA LEU A 83 3.05 -10.10 -10.99
C LEU A 83 1.98 -9.81 -12.05
N ASP A 84 1.51 -10.87 -12.71
CA ASP A 84 0.44 -10.77 -13.73
C ASP A 84 -0.97 -10.68 -13.11
N LYS A 85 -1.11 -11.10 -11.86
CA LYS A 85 -2.38 -11.09 -11.12
C LYS A 85 -2.16 -10.69 -9.64
N PRO A 86 -3.19 -10.15 -8.96
CA PRO A 86 -3.03 -9.71 -7.58
C PRO A 86 -2.79 -10.90 -6.65
N ALA A 87 -1.96 -10.68 -5.62
CA ALA A 87 -1.72 -11.63 -4.54
C ALA A 87 -1.92 -10.92 -3.20
N TYR A 88 -2.44 -11.61 -2.19
CA TYR A 88 -2.57 -11.09 -0.84
C TYR A 88 -1.19 -10.62 -0.32
N GLY A 89 -1.10 -9.33 -0.03
CA GLY A 89 0.09 -8.63 0.41
C GLY A 89 0.98 -8.05 -0.68
N CYS A 90 0.67 -8.25 -1.97
CA CYS A 90 1.40 -7.53 -3.01
C CYS A 90 1.09 -6.03 -2.94
N VAL A 91 2.07 -5.24 -3.37
CA VAL A 91 1.86 -3.83 -3.68
C VAL A 91 1.05 -3.73 -4.96
N VAL A 92 0.01 -2.92 -4.94
CA VAL A 92 -0.77 -2.54 -6.13
C VAL A 92 -0.59 -1.06 -6.40
N VAL A 93 -0.33 -0.72 -7.66
CA VAL A 93 -0.21 0.65 -8.14
C VAL A 93 -1.40 0.95 -9.04
N PHE A 94 -2.02 2.11 -8.85
CA PHE A 94 -3.15 2.60 -9.63
C PHE A 94 -2.80 3.87 -10.40
N ASP A 95 -3.37 4.02 -11.58
CA ASP A 95 -3.44 5.27 -12.31
C ASP A 95 -4.54 6.20 -11.76
N ARG A 96 -4.25 7.50 -11.78
CA ARG A 96 -5.18 8.56 -11.40
C ARG A 96 -4.89 9.82 -12.24
N ALA A 97 -5.93 10.59 -12.54
CA ALA A 97 -5.73 11.94 -13.07
C ALA A 97 -4.87 12.77 -12.08
N GLY A 98 -3.72 13.25 -12.54
CA GLY A 98 -2.77 14.01 -11.72
C GLY A 98 -1.78 13.18 -10.90
N GLY A 99 -1.68 11.85 -11.09
CA GLY A 99 -0.66 11.04 -10.42
C GLY A 99 -0.93 9.54 -10.42
N GLY A 100 -0.60 8.88 -9.30
CA GLY A 100 -0.94 7.49 -9.05
C GLY A 100 -1.25 7.27 -7.57
N HIS A 101 -1.76 6.08 -7.24
CA HIS A 101 -1.99 5.64 -5.87
C HIS A 101 -1.30 4.30 -5.63
N VAL A 102 -0.87 4.03 -4.41
CA VAL A 102 -0.22 2.78 -4.04
C VAL A 102 -0.69 2.29 -2.68
N GLY A 103 -0.84 0.97 -2.55
CA GLY A 103 -1.22 0.31 -1.30
C GLY A 103 -0.99 -1.20 -1.40
N PHE A 104 -1.45 -1.94 -0.40
CA PHE A 104 -1.35 -3.40 -0.36
C PHE A 104 -2.68 -4.07 -0.64
N VAL A 105 -2.69 -5.08 -1.51
CA VAL A 105 -3.87 -5.93 -1.72
C VAL A 105 -4.10 -6.79 -0.48
N VAL A 106 -5.26 -6.66 0.16
CA VAL A 106 -5.66 -7.47 1.33
C VAL A 106 -6.88 -8.34 1.08
N GLY A 107 -7.44 -8.30 -0.14
CA GLY A 107 -8.54 -9.15 -0.57
C GLY A 107 -9.28 -8.59 -1.76
N LYS A 108 -10.50 -9.07 -1.96
CA LYS A 108 -11.47 -8.54 -2.94
C LYS A 108 -12.86 -8.44 -2.30
N ASP A 109 -13.72 -7.60 -2.84
CA ASP A 109 -15.14 -7.59 -2.46
C ASP A 109 -16.00 -8.47 -3.39
N LYS A 110 -17.29 -8.58 -3.08
CA LYS A 110 -18.26 -9.37 -3.85
C LYS A 110 -18.47 -8.86 -5.29
N GLN A 111 -18.07 -7.61 -5.57
CA GLN A 111 -18.17 -6.99 -6.88
C GLN A 111 -16.89 -7.14 -7.70
N GLY A 112 -15.86 -7.78 -7.12
CA GLY A 112 -14.57 -7.98 -7.78
C GLY A 112 -13.62 -6.80 -7.66
N ASN A 113 -13.93 -5.78 -6.85
CA ASN A 113 -12.99 -4.71 -6.56
C ASN A 113 -11.87 -5.23 -5.67
N LEU A 114 -10.67 -4.67 -5.83
CA LEU A 114 -9.56 -4.96 -4.92
C LEU A 114 -9.78 -4.26 -3.60
N MET A 115 -9.63 -4.99 -2.50
CA MET A 115 -9.61 -4.41 -1.17
C MET A 115 -8.18 -4.03 -0.84
N VAL A 116 -7.94 -2.72 -0.70
CA VAL A 116 -6.59 -2.14 -0.61
C VAL A 116 -6.40 -1.49 0.75
N LEU A 117 -5.41 -1.99 1.49
CA LEU A 117 -4.88 -1.35 2.68
C LEU A 117 -3.83 -0.31 2.25
N GLY A 118 -4.16 0.97 2.39
CA GLY A 118 -3.32 2.05 1.92
C GLY A 118 -3.39 3.28 2.82
N GLY A 119 -2.35 4.10 2.74
CA GLY A 119 -2.29 5.42 3.35
C GLY A 119 -2.92 6.48 2.44
N ASN A 120 -3.27 7.61 3.03
CA ASN A 120 -3.87 8.75 2.35
C ASN A 120 -5.18 8.46 1.60
N GLN A 121 -5.94 7.45 2.06
CA GLN A 121 -7.20 7.04 1.44
C GLN A 121 -8.37 7.80 2.08
N GLY A 122 -8.57 9.05 1.69
CA GLY A 122 -9.40 9.98 2.44
C GLY A 122 -8.69 10.40 3.73
N ASN A 123 -7.44 10.85 3.56
CA ASN A 123 -6.60 11.47 4.59
C ASN A 123 -6.35 10.53 5.78
N ALA A 124 -6.34 9.21 5.52
CA ALA A 124 -6.24 8.18 6.54
C ALA A 124 -5.62 6.88 6.00
N VAL A 125 -5.06 6.07 6.90
CA VAL A 125 -4.77 4.66 6.66
C VAL A 125 -6.04 3.86 6.89
N ASN A 126 -6.50 3.15 5.86
CA ASN A 126 -7.69 2.29 5.92
C ASN A 126 -7.69 1.24 4.82
N ILE A 127 -8.73 0.39 4.82
CA ILE A 127 -9.03 -0.54 3.75
C ILE A 127 -10.21 0.03 2.95
N LYS A 128 -10.04 0.18 1.63
CA LYS A 128 -11.11 0.60 0.71
C LYS A 128 -11.14 -0.26 -0.56
N PRO A 129 -12.31 -0.39 -1.21
CA PRO A 129 -12.42 -1.03 -2.51
C PRO A 129 -11.84 -0.13 -3.61
N PHE A 130 -11.11 -0.71 -4.56
CA PHE A 130 -10.56 -0.04 -5.74
C PHE A 130 -10.93 -0.82 -7.01
N ALA A 131 -11.34 -0.09 -8.04
CA ALA A 131 -11.64 -0.68 -9.34
C ALA A 131 -10.38 -1.27 -9.98
N THR A 132 -10.47 -2.52 -10.44
CA THR A 132 -9.37 -3.21 -11.14
C THR A 132 -8.96 -2.51 -12.44
N SER A 133 -9.88 -1.79 -13.09
CA SER A 133 -9.61 -1.00 -14.30
C SER A 133 -8.62 0.14 -14.11
N ARG A 134 -8.36 0.56 -12.87
CA ARG A 134 -7.35 1.60 -12.54
C ARG A 134 -5.95 1.03 -12.35
N VAL A 135 -5.77 -0.29 -12.34
CA VAL A 135 -4.49 -0.91 -11.96
C VAL A 135 -3.44 -0.69 -13.04
N ALA A 136 -2.31 -0.10 -12.65
CA ALA A 136 -1.08 -0.02 -13.44
C ALA A 136 -0.18 -1.25 -13.23
N GLY A 137 -0.30 -1.92 -12.08
CA GLY A 137 0.18 -3.29 -11.91
C GLY A 137 0.44 -3.70 -10.48
N TYR A 138 0.99 -4.91 -10.34
CA TYR A 138 1.23 -5.58 -9.08
C TYR A 138 2.72 -5.88 -8.89
N VAL A 139 3.19 -5.72 -7.66
CA VAL A 139 4.59 -5.94 -7.29
C VAL A 139 4.66 -6.72 -5.99
N TRP A 140 5.47 -7.78 -6.01
CA TRP A 140 5.87 -8.48 -4.80
C TRP A 140 7.19 -7.94 -4.28
N LEU A 141 7.27 -7.67 -2.98
CA LEU A 141 8.43 -7.02 -2.37
C LEU A 141 9.60 -8.00 -2.18
N ASP A 142 10.71 -7.70 -2.82
CA ASP A 142 11.99 -8.37 -2.56
C ASP A 142 12.55 -7.99 -1.18
N TRP A 143 13.55 -8.72 -0.73
CA TRP A 143 14.26 -8.43 0.51
C TRP A 143 15.15 -7.18 0.35
N ALA A 144 15.33 -6.41 1.43
CA ALA A 144 16.17 -5.21 1.41
C ALA A 144 17.65 -5.49 1.08
N ASP A 145 18.10 -6.74 1.25
CA ASP A 145 19.45 -7.21 0.89
C ASP A 145 19.59 -7.61 -0.59
N GLY A 146 18.56 -7.35 -1.41
CA GLY A 146 18.55 -7.64 -2.84
C GLY A 146 18.10 -9.06 -3.19
N ARG A 147 17.87 -9.95 -2.22
CA ARG A 147 17.33 -11.28 -2.52
C ARG A 147 15.92 -11.18 -3.06
N LYS A 148 15.69 -11.85 -4.21
CA LYS A 148 14.36 -11.98 -4.80
C LYS A 148 13.42 -12.75 -3.89
N SER A 149 12.13 -12.41 -3.93
CA SER A 149 11.10 -13.20 -3.29
C SER A 149 9.84 -13.27 -4.15
N ALA A 150 8.97 -14.25 -3.87
CA ALA A 150 7.74 -14.48 -4.62
C ALA A 150 6.58 -14.82 -3.66
N PRO A 151 5.33 -14.51 -4.04
CA PRO A 151 4.16 -14.96 -3.30
C PRO A 151 4.06 -16.48 -3.36
N LYS A 152 3.61 -17.09 -2.25
CA LYS A 152 3.19 -18.49 -2.29
C LYS A 152 1.89 -18.63 -3.11
N PRO A 153 1.64 -19.79 -3.75
CA PRO A 153 0.47 -19.99 -4.62
C PRO A 153 -0.87 -19.64 -3.95
N GLU A 154 -1.04 -19.98 -2.68
CA GLU A 154 -2.27 -19.71 -1.92
C GLU A 154 -2.58 -18.21 -1.77
N ARG A 155 -1.59 -17.33 -1.94
CA ARG A 155 -1.81 -15.87 -1.83
C ARG A 155 -2.51 -15.30 -3.05
N PHE A 156 -2.56 -16.00 -4.17
CA PHE A 156 -3.36 -15.58 -5.33
C PHE A 156 -4.87 -15.80 -5.13
N GLU A 157 -5.24 -16.62 -4.15
CA GLU A 157 -6.63 -16.79 -3.73
C GLU A 157 -7.00 -15.67 -2.74
N LEU A 158 -7.42 -14.52 -3.29
CA LEU A 158 -7.75 -13.36 -2.47
C LEU A 158 -8.95 -13.63 -1.54
N PRO A 159 -8.84 -13.33 -0.23
CA PRO A 159 -9.98 -13.44 0.67
C PRO A 159 -11.09 -12.47 0.27
N LEU A 160 -12.33 -12.88 0.52
CA LEU A 160 -13.51 -12.04 0.32
C LEU A 160 -13.74 -11.18 1.58
N LEU A 161 -13.79 -9.85 1.40
CA LEU A 161 -14.07 -8.89 2.45
C LEU A 161 -15.38 -8.16 2.14
N ASP A 162 -16.11 -7.80 3.20
CA ASP A 162 -17.31 -6.98 3.06
C ASP A 162 -16.96 -5.53 2.72
N SER A 163 -17.76 -4.94 1.85
CA SER A 163 -17.60 -3.59 1.31
C SER A 163 -18.97 -3.09 0.86
N ASN A 164 -19.18 -1.78 0.91
CA ASN A 164 -20.38 -1.14 0.35
C ASN A 164 -20.32 -1.01 -1.18
N GLY A 165 -19.24 -1.49 -1.82
CA GLY A 165 -19.03 -1.41 -3.28
C GLY A 165 -18.59 -0.05 -3.81
N GLN A 166 -18.55 0.97 -2.96
CA GLN A 166 -18.19 2.32 -3.38
C GLN A 166 -16.69 2.44 -3.57
N VAL A 167 -16.23 2.27 -4.80
CA VAL A 167 -14.81 2.35 -5.15
C VAL A 167 -14.21 3.70 -4.76
N SER A 168 -13.02 3.64 -4.16
CA SER A 168 -12.24 4.84 -3.86
C SER A 168 -11.88 5.56 -5.16
N ARG A 169 -12.03 6.89 -5.15
CA ARG A 169 -11.72 7.80 -6.27
C ARG A 169 -10.95 9.05 -5.86
N ASN A 170 -10.83 9.32 -4.56
CA ASN A 170 -10.19 10.51 -4.02
C ASN A 170 -9.21 10.14 -2.90
N GLU A 171 -8.05 9.63 -3.32
CA GLU A 171 -6.86 9.38 -2.48
C GLU A 171 -5.96 10.63 -2.51
N ARG A 172 -6.41 11.70 -1.86
CA ARG A 172 -5.66 12.95 -1.76
C ARG A 172 -5.31 13.19 -0.31
#